data_AF-A0A920QX03-F1
#
_entry.id   AF-A0A920QX03-F1
#
_cell.length_a   1.000
_cell.length_b   1.000
_cell.length_c   1.000
_cell.angle_alpha   90.00
_cell.angle_beta   90.00
_cell.angle_gamma   90.00
#
_symmetry.space_group_name_H-M   'P 1'
#
loop_
_entity.id
_entity.type
_entity.pdbx_description
1 polymer ?
#
loop_
_entity_poly.entity_id
_entity_poly.type
_entity_poly.pdbx_seq_one_letter_code
_entity_poly.pdbx_strand_id
1 'polypeptide(L)'
;MIGFWVGAAVLSLGALSFVLLPAWRSRQSSGRWSRLGVSVASLLVPVSVGLYLGVNTWNGETVVSAESLPPVAELVAGLEARLSENPDDALGWQLLGQSYMAMGLYPDARQALREAWGRTTDPDNELKLALGEAEALTDRQALLGAAGDLFEEVLATEPTNPKAFGMGVSRFRDPEG
;
A
#
# COMPACT_ATOMS: atom_id res chain seq x y z
N MET A 1 18.31 -14.97 13.89
CA MET A 1 18.52 -14.79 12.43
C MET A 1 19.27 -15.94 11.76
N ILE A 2 20.13 -16.72 12.45
CA ILE A 2 20.88 -17.84 11.84
C ILE A 2 20.00 -19.07 11.53
N GLY A 3 18.93 -19.29 12.30
CA GLY A 3 18.04 -20.46 12.12
C GLY A 3 17.34 -20.53 10.76
N PHE A 4 17.01 -19.38 10.16
CA PHE A 4 16.42 -19.32 8.81
C PHE A 4 17.40 -19.81 7.74
N TRP A 5 18.67 -19.41 7.85
CA TRP A 5 19.72 -19.79 6.91
C TRP A 5 20.06 -21.28 7.00
N VAL A 6 19.99 -21.87 8.19
CA VAL A 6 20.17 -23.32 8.37
C VAL A 6 19.00 -24.09 7.74
N GLY A 7 17.76 -23.63 7.93
CA GLY A 7 16.58 -24.23 7.29
C GLY A 7 16.64 -24.16 5.76
N ALA A 8 17.03 -23.01 5.21
CA ALA A 8 17.19 -22.82 3.78
C ALA A 8 18.31 -23.71 3.18
N ALA A 9 19.41 -23.89 3.89
CA ALA A 9 20.51 -24.75 3.45
C ALA A 9 20.12 -26.24 3.45
N VAL A 10 19.38 -26.69 4.47
CA VAL A 10 18.88 -28.07 4.56
C VAL A 10 17.86 -28.37 3.46
N LEU A 11 16.94 -27.43 3.18
CA LEU A 11 15.98 -27.58 2.08
C LEU A 11 16.65 -27.60 0.71
N SER A 12 17.68 -26.76 0.50
CA SER A 12 18.45 -26.75 -0.75
C SER A 12 19.20 -28.07 -0.99
N LEU A 13 19.78 -28.64 0.06
CA LEU A 13 20.45 -29.95 0.00
C LEU A 13 19.45 -31.10 -0.21
N GLY A 14 18.27 -31.03 0.40
CA GLY A 14 17.18 -31.98 0.18
C GLY A 14 16.68 -31.96 -1.27
N ALA A 15 16.50 -30.77 -1.83
CA ALA A 15 16.11 -30.58 -3.23
C ALA A 15 17.18 -31.14 -4.19
N LEU A 16 18.46 -30.89 -3.92
CA LEU A 16 19.58 -31.48 -4.67
C LEU A 16 19.59 -33.01 -4.58
N SER A 17 19.35 -33.57 -3.41
CA SER A 17 19.30 -35.02 -3.20
C SER A 17 18.14 -35.67 -3.97
N PHE A 18 16.95 -35.06 -3.94
CA PHE A 18 15.77 -35.53 -4.67
C PHE A 18 15.93 -35.46 -6.19
N VAL A 19 16.82 -34.61 -6.71
CA VAL A 19 17.15 -34.50 -8.14
C VAL A 19 18.29 -35.44 -8.53
N LEU A 20 19.31 -35.60 -7.67
CA LEU A 20 20.48 -36.44 -7.94
C LEU A 20 20.18 -37.94 -7.81
N LEU A 21 19.29 -38.34 -6.90
CA LEU A 21 18.87 -39.74 -6.69
C LEU A 21 18.17 -40.37 -7.92
N PRO A 22 17.16 -39.72 -8.56
CA PRO A 22 16.56 -40.24 -9.78
C PRO A 22 17.50 -40.14 -10.99
N ALA A 23 18.39 -39.14 -11.03
CA ALA A 23 19.37 -38.98 -12.11
C ALA A 23 20.45 -40.09 -12.12
N TRP A 24 20.78 -40.66 -10.95
CA TRP A 24 21.68 -41.82 -10.88
C TRP A 24 20.96 -43.14 -11.24
N ARG A 25 19.64 -43.21 -11.02
CA ARG A 25 18.81 -44.38 -11.37
C ARG A 25 18.37 -44.39 -12.84
N SER A 26 18.34 -43.24 -13.53
CA SER A 26 17.92 -43.13 -14.92
C SER A 26 19.01 -43.46 -15.96
N ARG A 27 19.97 -44.34 -15.64
CA ARG A 27 20.92 -44.88 -16.62
C ARG A 27 20.29 -45.86 -17.62
N GLN A 28 18.97 -46.03 -17.61
CA GLN A 28 18.28 -46.95 -18.52
C GLN A 28 16.82 -46.53 -18.79
N SER A 29 16.62 -45.50 -19.61
CA SER A 29 15.65 -45.55 -20.74
C SER A 29 15.57 -44.19 -21.45
N SER A 30 15.99 -44.24 -22.71
CA SER A 30 15.83 -43.31 -23.82
C SER A 30 14.68 -42.28 -23.78
N GLY A 31 15.03 -41.03 -24.05
CA GLY A 31 14.10 -40.00 -24.52
C GLY A 31 14.81 -38.66 -24.66
N ARG A 32 15.28 -38.34 -25.87
CA ARG A 32 16.07 -37.13 -26.20
C ARG A 32 15.38 -35.80 -25.86
N TRP A 33 14.10 -35.83 -25.47
CA TRP A 33 13.31 -34.68 -25.01
C TRP A 33 13.45 -34.33 -23.51
N SER A 34 14.06 -35.19 -22.68
CA SER A 34 14.20 -34.92 -21.23
C SER A 34 15.33 -33.92 -20.89
N ARG A 35 16.35 -33.78 -21.74
CA ARG A 35 17.52 -32.92 -21.42
C ARG A 35 17.30 -31.43 -21.67
N LEU A 36 16.42 -31.08 -22.62
CA LEU A 36 16.13 -29.67 -22.93
C LEU A 36 15.11 -29.06 -21.94
N GLY A 37 14.12 -29.84 -21.49
CA GLY A 37 13.10 -29.36 -20.54
C GLY A 37 13.65 -29.04 -19.14
N VAL A 38 14.58 -29.86 -18.63
CA VAL A 38 15.16 -29.65 -17.28
C VAL A 38 16.11 -28.44 -17.24
N SER A 39 16.77 -28.16 -18.36
CA SER A 39 17.68 -27.02 -18.50
C SER A 39 16.94 -25.68 -18.54
N VAL A 40 15.82 -25.62 -19.27
CA VAL A 40 14.99 -24.42 -19.38
C VAL A 40 14.24 -24.13 -18.08
N ALA A 41 13.76 -25.15 -17.39
CA ALA A 41 13.10 -24.99 -16.09
C ALA A 41 14.05 -24.53 -14.98
N SER A 42 15.32 -24.97 -15.00
CA SER A 42 16.31 -24.56 -13.98
C SER A 42 16.80 -23.11 -14.16
N LEU A 43 16.70 -22.54 -15.35
CA LEU A 43 17.04 -21.14 -15.63
C LEU A 43 15.88 -20.17 -15.35
N LEU A 44 14.63 -20.64 -15.41
CA LEU A 44 13.45 -19.82 -15.15
C LEU A 44 13.34 -19.34 -13.69
N VAL A 45 13.75 -20.18 -12.73
CA VAL A 45 13.70 -19.86 -11.29
C VAL A 45 14.64 -18.71 -10.90
N PRO A 46 15.95 -18.73 -11.23
CA PRO A 46 16.85 -17.62 -10.89
C PRO A 46 16.52 -16.33 -11.66
N VAL A 47 15.98 -16.41 -12.88
CA VAL A 47 15.51 -15.23 -13.63
C VAL A 47 14.27 -14.62 -12.97
N SER A 48 13.35 -15.45 -12.47
CA SER A 48 12.18 -14.97 -11.72
C SER A 48 12.58 -14.32 -10.40
N VAL A 49 13.54 -14.90 -9.66
CA VAL A 49 14.08 -14.28 -8.44
C VAL A 49 14.84 -12.98 -8.75
N GLY A 50 15.61 -12.95 -9.84
CA GLY A 50 16.32 -11.75 -10.30
C GLY A 50 15.37 -10.63 -10.73
N LEU A 51 14.28 -10.96 -11.43
CA LEU A 51 13.21 -10.01 -11.77
C LEU A 51 12.44 -9.56 -10.54
N TYR A 52 12.17 -10.47 -9.60
CA TYR A 52 11.49 -10.10 -8.36
C TYR A 52 12.32 -9.14 -7.53
N LEU A 53 13.64 -9.35 -7.44
CA LEU A 53 14.54 -8.39 -6.80
C LEU A 53 14.68 -7.10 -7.62
N GLY A 54 14.83 -7.18 -8.94
CA GLY A 54 15.05 -6.02 -9.81
C GLY A 54 13.83 -5.11 -10.00
N VAL A 55 12.61 -5.66 -10.01
CA VAL A 55 11.37 -4.89 -9.99
C VAL A 55 11.11 -4.33 -8.59
N ASN A 56 11.49 -5.05 -7.54
CA ASN A 56 11.30 -4.62 -6.15
C ASN A 56 12.31 -3.54 -5.69
N THR A 57 13.48 -3.43 -6.32
CA THR A 57 14.47 -2.38 -6.01
C THR A 57 14.14 -1.01 -6.62
N TRP A 58 13.11 -0.90 -7.45
CA TRP A 58 12.66 0.39 -8.00
C TRP A 58 11.75 1.21 -7.07
N ASN A 59 11.61 0.81 -5.80
CA ASN A 59 10.75 1.50 -4.82
C ASN A 59 11.46 1.98 -3.54
N GLY A 60 12.80 2.12 -3.46
CA GLY A 60 13.35 2.56 -2.17
C GLY A 60 14.83 2.80 -1.99
N GLU A 61 15.60 3.20 -3.00
CA GLU A 61 16.97 3.67 -2.79
C GLU A 61 17.17 5.10 -3.31
N THR A 62 16.36 6.02 -2.81
CA THR A 62 16.95 7.24 -2.25
C THR A 62 17.02 7.02 -0.74
N VAL A 63 18.18 6.60 -0.24
CA VAL A 63 18.46 6.65 1.21
C VAL A 63 18.58 8.12 1.59
N VAL A 64 17.45 8.80 1.72
CA VAL A 64 17.39 10.03 2.48
C VAL A 64 17.51 9.58 3.93
N SER A 65 18.69 9.79 4.53
CA SER A 65 18.88 9.51 5.96
C SER A 65 17.74 10.18 6.73
N ALA A 66 16.95 9.41 7.48
CA ALA A 66 15.89 9.94 8.33
C ALA A 66 16.41 10.95 9.37
N GLU A 67 17.73 10.97 9.63
CA GLU A 67 18.40 12.00 10.45
C GLU A 67 18.52 13.38 9.79
N SER A 68 18.43 13.50 8.46
CA SER A 68 18.61 14.77 7.75
C SER A 68 17.32 15.48 7.34
N LEU A 69 16.17 14.84 7.51
CA LEU A 69 14.86 15.49 7.31
C LEU A 69 14.36 16.05 8.63
N PRO A 70 13.81 17.28 8.65
CA PRO A 70 13.07 17.77 9.80
C PRO A 70 11.99 16.74 10.21
N PRO A 71 11.69 16.60 11.52
CA PRO A 71 10.55 15.82 11.96
C PRO A 71 9.31 16.17 11.14
N VAL A 72 8.50 15.17 10.79
CA VAL A 72 7.27 15.39 9.98
C VAL A 72 6.38 16.48 10.58
N ALA A 73 6.37 16.60 11.91
CA ALA A 73 5.69 17.68 12.63
C ALA A 73 6.22 19.09 12.30
N GLU A 74 7.54 19.27 12.14
CA GLU A 74 8.13 20.56 11.75
C GLU A 74 7.80 20.92 10.30
N LEU A 75 7.78 19.93 9.39
CA LEU A 75 7.35 20.14 8.01
C LEU A 75 5.89 20.58 7.93
N VAL A 76 5.03 19.96 8.75
CA VAL A 76 3.61 20.34 8.84
C VAL A 76 3.42 21.72 9.45
N ALA A 77 4.15 22.08 10.52
CA ALA A 77 4.11 23.44 11.06
C ALA A 77 4.50 24.50 10.02
N GLY A 78 5.49 24.20 9.16
CA GLY A 78 5.86 25.06 8.04
C GLY A 78 4.76 25.17 6.96
N LEU A 79 4.02 24.09 6.73
CA LEU A 79 2.87 24.09 5.81
C LEU A 79 1.69 24.90 6.38
N GLU A 80 1.39 24.76 7.67
CA GLU A 80 0.36 25.55 8.36
C GLU A 80 0.67 27.05 8.32
N ALA A 81 1.93 27.44 8.56
CA ALA A 81 2.34 28.84 8.47
C ALA A 81 2.08 29.41 7.07
N ARG A 82 2.38 28.64 6.01
CA ARG A 82 2.11 29.04 4.63
C ARG A 82 0.62 29.15 4.33
N LEU A 83 -0.18 28.23 4.84
CA LEU A 83 -1.64 28.26 4.68
C LEU A 83 -2.29 29.40 5.47
N SER A 84 -1.68 29.83 6.57
CA SER A 84 -2.10 31.04 7.28
C SER A 84 -1.88 32.31 6.44
N GLU A 85 -0.87 32.34 5.57
CA GLU A 85 -0.61 33.45 4.66
C GLU A 85 -1.46 33.36 3.38
N ASN A 86 -1.73 32.14 2.90
CA ASN A 86 -2.54 31.87 1.72
C ASN A 86 -3.73 30.96 2.07
N PRO A 87 -4.77 31.49 2.74
CA PRO A 87 -5.87 30.68 3.25
C PRO A 87 -6.74 30.08 2.15
N ASP A 88 -6.69 30.59 0.92
CA ASP A 88 -7.54 30.15 -0.19
C ASP A 88 -6.99 28.91 -0.93
N ASP A 89 -5.82 28.40 -0.53
CA ASP A 89 -5.18 27.23 -1.17
C ASP A 89 -5.85 25.91 -0.74
N ALA A 90 -6.91 25.53 -1.45
CA ALA A 90 -7.63 24.28 -1.23
C ALA A 90 -6.73 23.03 -1.29
N LEU A 91 -5.78 23.00 -2.23
CA LEU A 91 -4.84 21.87 -2.38
C LEU A 91 -3.89 21.79 -1.20
N GLY A 92 -3.38 22.93 -0.73
CA GLY A 92 -2.54 22.96 0.46
C GLY A 92 -3.27 22.47 1.71
N TRP A 93 -4.55 22.83 1.89
CA TRP A 93 -5.40 22.29 2.97
C TRP A 93 -5.61 20.77 2.85
N GLN A 94 -5.79 20.26 1.62
CA GLN A 94 -5.91 18.83 1.38
C GLN A 94 -4.63 18.07 1.76
N LEU A 95 -3.47 18.59 1.35
CA LEU A 95 -2.16 18.01 1.71
C LEU A 95 -1.91 18.04 3.21
N LEU A 96 -2.27 19.13 3.88
CA LEU A 96 -2.19 19.24 5.34
C LEU A 96 -3.02 18.15 6.01
N GLY A 97 -4.26 17.98 5.54
CA GLY A 97 -5.16 16.93 6.00
C GLY A 97 -4.59 15.52 5.85
N GLN A 98 -4.07 15.19 4.66
CA GLN A 98 -3.43 13.89 4.42
C GLN A 98 -2.18 13.67 5.28
N SER A 99 -1.40 14.73 5.53
CA SER A 99 -0.24 14.67 6.42
C SER A 99 -0.66 14.34 7.86
N TYR A 100 -1.75 14.95 8.34
CA TYR A 100 -2.32 14.63 9.63
C TYR A 100 -2.88 13.20 9.71
N MET A 101 -3.49 12.70 8.63
CA MET A 101 -3.92 11.30 8.54
C MET A 101 -2.74 10.34 8.69
N ALA A 102 -1.63 10.62 8.01
CA ALA A 102 -0.41 9.80 8.08
C ALA A 102 0.21 9.78 9.49
N MET A 103 0.00 10.84 10.28
CA MET A 103 0.45 10.94 11.66
C MET A 103 -0.55 10.36 12.68
N GLY A 104 -1.72 9.91 12.24
CA GLY A 104 -2.79 9.43 13.12
C GLY A 104 -3.52 10.55 13.88
N LEU A 105 -3.33 11.80 13.47
CA LEU A 105 -3.99 12.98 14.04
C LEU A 105 -5.33 13.21 13.33
N TYR A 106 -6.26 12.27 13.48
CA TYR A 106 -7.54 12.27 12.75
C TYR A 106 -8.41 13.52 12.98
N PRO A 107 -8.54 14.06 14.22
CA PRO A 107 -9.33 15.28 14.45
C PRO A 107 -8.79 16.50 13.68
N ASP A 108 -7.47 16.65 13.62
CA ASP A 108 -6.79 17.76 12.92
C ASP A 108 -6.88 17.56 11.40
N ALA A 109 -6.70 16.32 10.93
CA ALA A 109 -6.90 15.95 9.55
C ALA A 109 -8.30 16.31 9.05
N ARG A 110 -9.32 15.95 9.83
CA ARG A 110 -10.72 16.27 9.53
C ARG A 110 -10.94 17.77 9.41
N GLN A 111 -10.33 18.58 10.27
CA GLN A 111 -10.47 20.03 10.18
C GLN A 111 -9.83 20.56 8.90
N ALA A 112 -8.58 20.19 8.62
CA ALA A 112 -7.87 20.63 7.41
C ALA A 112 -8.60 20.21 6.12
N LEU A 113 -9.12 18.97 6.06
CA LEU A 113 -9.88 18.48 4.90
C LEU A 113 -11.24 19.19 4.73
N ARG A 114 -11.88 19.62 5.82
CA ARG A 114 -13.09 20.47 5.73
C ARG A 114 -12.77 21.86 5.20
N GLU A 115 -11.62 22.43 5.56
CA GLU A 115 -11.17 23.70 4.98
C GLU A 115 -10.91 23.55 3.47
N ALA A 116 -10.31 22.45 3.03
CA ALA A 116 -10.13 22.12 1.62
C ALA A 116 -11.48 21.98 0.90
N TRP A 117 -12.42 21.22 1.49
CA TRP A 117 -13.77 21.02 0.97
C TRP A 117 -14.52 22.33 0.80
N GLY A 118 -14.53 23.19 1.82
CA GLY A 118 -15.23 24.48 1.78
C GLY A 118 -14.70 25.46 0.73
N ARG A 119 -13.47 25.24 0.24
CA ARG A 119 -12.81 26.05 -0.80
C ARG A 119 -12.84 25.42 -2.18
N THR A 120 -13.35 24.21 -2.29
CA THR A 120 -13.41 23.47 -3.55
C THR A 120 -14.85 23.42 -4.04
N THR A 121 -15.10 23.98 -5.22
CA THR A 121 -16.44 23.98 -5.83
C THR A 121 -16.86 22.61 -6.34
N ASP A 122 -15.91 21.84 -6.89
CA ASP A 122 -16.13 20.49 -7.41
C ASP A 122 -15.03 19.56 -6.85
N PRO A 123 -15.25 18.97 -5.68
CA PRO A 123 -14.26 18.12 -5.03
C PRO A 123 -14.06 16.83 -5.81
N ASP A 124 -12.80 16.50 -6.08
CA ASP A 124 -12.45 15.26 -6.73
C ASP A 124 -12.68 14.04 -5.82
N ASN A 125 -12.59 12.84 -6.41
CA ASN A 125 -12.75 11.60 -5.65
C ASN A 125 -11.68 11.46 -4.55
N GLU A 126 -10.49 12.03 -4.74
CA GLU A 126 -9.44 11.96 -3.73
C GLU A 126 -9.83 12.74 -2.46
N LEU A 127 -10.33 13.97 -2.61
CA LEU A 127 -10.79 14.80 -1.50
C LEU A 127 -12.02 14.19 -0.81
N LYS A 128 -12.97 13.64 -1.58
CA LYS A 128 -14.12 12.90 -1.03
C LYS A 128 -13.67 11.72 -0.17
N LEU A 129 -12.73 10.92 -0.66
CA LEU A 129 -12.18 9.77 0.06
C LEU A 129 -11.42 10.18 1.31
N ALA A 130 -10.57 11.20 1.21
CA ALA A 130 -9.77 11.70 2.33
C ALA A 130 -10.67 12.25 3.44
N LEU A 131 -11.64 13.10 3.09
CA LEU A 131 -12.57 13.68 4.06
C LEU A 131 -13.46 12.61 4.69
N GLY A 132 -14.04 11.71 3.88
CA GLY A 132 -14.86 10.61 4.38
C GLY A 132 -14.08 9.70 5.34
N GLU A 133 -12.80 9.43 5.06
CA GLU A 133 -11.96 8.64 5.96
C GLU A 133 -11.64 9.37 7.27
N ALA A 134 -11.29 10.66 7.19
CA ALA A 134 -11.00 11.46 8.38
C ALA A 134 -12.22 11.57 9.31
N GLU A 135 -13.41 11.76 8.73
CA GLU A 135 -14.68 11.75 9.47
C GLU A 135 -14.94 10.38 10.10
N ALA A 136 -14.83 9.30 9.32
CA ALA A 136 -15.05 7.93 9.77
C ALA A 136 -14.13 7.49 10.92
N LEU A 137 -12.87 7.90 10.88
CA LEU A 137 -11.87 7.58 11.90
C LEU A 137 -12.02 8.45 13.16
N THR A 138 -12.60 9.64 13.02
CA THR A 138 -12.87 10.53 14.15
C THR A 138 -14.18 10.16 14.86
N ASP A 139 -15.23 9.86 14.10
CA ASP A 139 -16.53 9.45 14.60
C ASP A 139 -17.08 8.32 13.73
N ARG A 140 -17.19 7.12 14.33
CA ARG A 140 -17.74 5.95 13.64
C ARG A 140 -19.19 6.16 13.20
N GLN A 141 -19.96 7.01 13.88
CA GLN A 141 -21.34 7.29 13.47
C GLN A 141 -21.39 8.10 12.17
N ALA A 142 -20.34 8.87 11.85
CA ALA A 142 -20.24 9.62 10.60
C ALA A 142 -20.23 8.71 9.37
N LEU A 143 -19.74 7.46 9.49
CA LEU A 143 -19.80 6.45 8.42
C LEU A 143 -21.23 6.08 8.01
N LEU A 144 -22.19 6.21 8.91
CA LEU A 144 -23.60 5.94 8.64
C LEU A 144 -24.35 7.17 8.09
N GLY A 145 -23.67 8.32 8.00
CA GLY A 145 -24.21 9.57 7.45
C GLY A 145 -23.27 10.15 6.39
N ALA A 146 -22.90 11.42 6.57
CA ALA A 146 -22.20 12.21 5.56
C ALA A 146 -20.90 11.58 5.04
N ALA A 147 -20.13 10.86 5.87
CA ALA A 147 -18.91 10.20 5.39
C ALA A 147 -19.23 8.99 4.50
N GLY A 148 -20.31 8.26 4.81
CA GLY A 148 -20.82 7.16 4.00
C GLY A 148 -21.26 7.63 2.62
N ASP A 149 -21.99 8.75 2.57
CA ASP A 149 -22.46 9.35 1.32
C ASP A 149 -21.30 9.70 0.38
N LEU A 150 -20.20 10.25 0.90
CA LEU A 150 -18.99 10.54 0.13
C LEU A 150 -18.39 9.27 -0.51
N PHE A 151 -18.37 8.15 0.21
CA PHE A 151 -17.87 6.88 -0.34
C PHE A 151 -18.81 6.32 -1.41
N GLU A 152 -20.12 6.48 -1.26
CA GLU A 152 -21.10 6.08 -2.28
C GLU A 152 -20.95 6.89 -3.56
N GLU A 153 -20.75 8.21 -3.46
CA GLU A 153 -20.49 9.06 -4.62
C GLU A 153 -19.22 8.64 -5.37
N VAL A 154 -18.16 8.30 -4.65
CA VAL A 154 -16.92 7.79 -5.26
C VAL A 154 -17.18 6.43 -5.91
N LEU A 155 -17.94 5.53 -5.29
CA LEU A 155 -18.29 4.23 -5.89
C LEU A 155 -19.19 4.36 -7.12
N ALA A 156 -19.99 5.42 -7.23
CA ALA A 156 -20.82 5.68 -8.40
C ALA A 156 -19.97 6.02 -9.64
N THR A 157 -18.80 6.64 -9.44
CA THR A 157 -17.87 7.00 -10.52
C THR A 157 -16.75 5.97 -10.70
N GLU A 158 -16.25 5.39 -9.60
CA GLU A 158 -15.19 4.39 -9.52
C GLU A 158 -15.66 3.15 -8.74
N PRO A 159 -16.46 2.25 -9.34
CA PRO A 159 -17.02 1.09 -8.65
C PRO A 159 -15.96 0.11 -8.12
N THR A 160 -14.75 0.14 -8.68
CA THR A 160 -13.63 -0.73 -8.30
C THR A 160 -12.67 -0.07 -7.31
N ASN A 161 -12.98 1.13 -6.79
CA ASN A 161 -12.10 1.79 -5.83
C ASN A 161 -12.03 0.97 -4.53
N PRO A 162 -10.87 0.38 -4.19
CA PRO A 162 -10.77 -0.58 -3.09
C PRO A 162 -11.02 0.08 -1.72
N LYS A 163 -10.68 1.37 -1.58
CA LYS A 163 -10.86 2.12 -0.34
C LYS A 163 -12.33 2.45 -0.13
N ALA A 164 -12.99 3.00 -1.16
CA ALA A 164 -14.42 3.31 -1.11
C ALA A 164 -15.25 2.03 -0.87
N PHE A 165 -14.88 0.93 -1.55
CA PHE A 165 -15.55 -0.36 -1.37
C PHE A 165 -15.38 -0.90 0.06
N GLY A 166 -14.15 -0.87 0.60
CA GLY A 166 -13.88 -1.34 1.95
C GLY A 166 -14.68 -0.57 3.01
N MET A 167 -14.72 0.76 2.90
CA MET A 167 -15.49 1.64 3.79
C MET A 167 -17.01 1.49 3.57
N GLY A 168 -17.43 1.28 2.33
CA GLY A 168 -18.83 1.01 1.98
C GLY A 168 -19.33 -0.34 2.49
N VAL A 169 -18.46 -1.34 2.67
CA VAL A 169 -18.81 -2.64 3.27
C VAL A 169 -18.84 -2.55 4.80
N SER A 170 -18.00 -1.73 5.43
CA SER A 170 -17.96 -1.62 6.90
C SER A 170 -19.25 -1.05 7.47
N ARG A 171 -19.97 -0.18 6.74
CA ARG A 171 -21.28 0.35 7.16
C ARG A 171 -22.36 -0.72 7.38
N PHE A 172 -22.27 -1.85 6.69
CA PHE A 172 -23.25 -2.94 6.76
C PHE A 172 -22.83 -4.06 7.71
N ARG A 173 -21.59 -4.03 8.22
CA ARG A 173 -21.03 -5.13 9.00
C ARG A 173 -21.47 -5.16 10.47
N ASP A 174 -22.15 -4.12 10.94
CA ASP A 174 -22.65 -4.06 12.32
C ASP A 174 -24.18 -4.21 12.38
N PRO A 175 -24.73 -5.43 12.50
CA PRO A 175 -26.12 -5.62 12.87
C PRO A 175 -26.36 -5.70 14.39
N GLU A 176 -25.36 -5.62 15.28
CA GLU A 176 -25.56 -5.90 16.70
C GLU A 176 -24.80 -4.90 17.60
N GLY A 177 -25.57 -4.12 18.38
CA GLY A 177 -25.12 -3.63 19.68
C GLY A 177 -25.28 -4.70 20.74
#